data_AF-A0A1V5JBJ3-F1
#
_entry.id   AF-A0A1V5JBJ3-F1
#
_cell.length_a   1.000
_cell.length_b   1.000
_cell.length_c   1.000
_cell.angle_alpha   90.00
_cell.angle_beta   90.00
_cell.angle_gamma   90.00
#
_symmetry.space_group_name_H-M   'P 1'
#
loop_
_entity.id
_entity.type
_entity.pdbx_description
1 polymer ?
#
loop_
_entity_poly.entity_id
_entity_poly.type
_entity_poly.pdbx_seq_one_letter_code
_entity_poly.pdbx_strand_id
1 'polypeptide(L)'
;MWKVRERYGLATLLDVEIKTGRTHQIRVHLSSRGYGVIGDSVYGGSSKVHAVKEPQLKNALKKLNRQALHSAKLSFLHPQTGQRLIFFADMPSDMAELCRALRMFSGIKEEQVAKSWKDAWKK
;
A
#
# COMPACT_ATOMS: atom_id res chain seq x y z
N MET A 1 13.12 -2.93 3.31
CA MET A 1 13.21 -1.46 3.24
C MET A 1 11.82 -0.92 2.93
N TRP A 2 11.52 0.33 3.24
CA TRP A 2 10.27 0.96 2.80
C TRP A 2 10.55 2.35 2.24
N LYS A 3 9.72 2.80 1.30
CA LYS A 3 9.75 4.14 0.72
C LYS A 3 8.34 4.71 0.75
N VAL A 4 8.20 5.96 1.20
CA VAL A 4 6.92 6.69 1.07
C VAL A 4 6.68 6.96 -0.41
N ARG A 5 5.52 6.53 -0.89
CA ARG A 5 5.02 6.85 -2.22
C ARG A 5 4.05 8.03 -2.18
N GLU A 6 3.19 8.08 -1.18
CA GLU A 6 2.22 9.18 -1.05
C GLU A 6 1.80 9.36 0.40
N ARG A 7 1.65 10.61 0.87
CA ARG A 7 1.21 10.94 2.23
C ARG A 7 -0.15 11.63 2.16
N TYR A 8 -1.21 11.02 2.65
CA TYR A 8 -2.57 11.56 2.62
C TYR A 8 -2.96 12.29 3.93
N GLY A 9 -2.00 12.60 4.79
CA GLY A 9 -2.25 13.11 6.15
C GLY A 9 -2.74 12.02 7.12
N LEU A 10 -3.89 11.40 6.84
CA LEU A 10 -4.48 10.32 7.66
C LEU A 10 -3.85 8.95 7.42
N ALA A 11 -3.32 8.73 6.22
CA ALA A 11 -2.73 7.48 5.78
C ALA A 11 -1.49 7.74 4.93
N THR A 12 -0.67 6.73 4.70
CA THR A 12 0.50 6.82 3.82
C THR A 12 0.56 5.58 2.94
N LEU A 13 0.71 5.77 1.62
CA LEU A 13 1.02 4.69 0.69
C LEU A 13 2.53 4.44 0.70
N LEU A 14 2.91 3.18 0.94
CA LEU A 14 4.30 2.75 1.03
C LEU A 14 4.62 1.73 -0.06
N ASP A 15 5.80 1.87 -0.67
CA ASP A 15 6.45 0.77 -1.35
C ASP A 15 7.33 0.03 -0.33
N VAL A 16 7.13 -1.29 -0.17
CA VAL A 16 7.82 -2.12 0.82
C VAL A 16 8.58 -3.24 0.11
N GLU A 17 9.87 -3.34 0.40
CA GLU A 17 10.72 -4.43 -0.04
C GLU A 17 11.08 -5.32 1.15
N ILE A 18 10.76 -6.61 1.05
CA ILE A 18 11.04 -7.60 2.08
C ILE A 18 12.39 -8.28 1.84
N LYS A 19 13.17 -8.45 2.90
CA LYS A 19 14.44 -9.23 2.88
C LYS A 19 14.25 -10.65 3.39
N THR A 20 13.18 -10.89 4.12
CA THR A 20 12.81 -12.18 4.72
C THR A 20 11.31 -12.39 4.53
N GLY A 21 10.84 -13.64 4.57
CA GLY A 21 9.43 -14.00 4.37
C GLY A 21 8.72 -14.47 5.64
N ARG A 22 8.96 -13.86 6.81
CA ARG A 22 8.31 -14.30 8.05
C ARG A 22 6.79 -14.05 7.99
N THR A 23 6.02 -14.91 8.65
CA THR A 23 4.56 -14.79 8.73
C THR A 23 4.15 -13.41 9.23
N HIS A 24 3.23 -12.76 8.52
CA HIS A 24 2.68 -11.43 8.83
C HIS A 24 3.71 -10.29 8.97
N GLN A 25 4.93 -10.47 8.48
CA GLN A 25 6.07 -9.58 8.77
C GLN A 25 5.77 -8.09 8.56
N ILE A 26 5.20 -7.71 7.41
CA ILE A 26 4.86 -6.31 7.11
C ILE A 26 3.80 -5.78 8.10
N ARG A 27 2.74 -6.56 8.32
CA ARG A 27 1.59 -6.19 9.15
C ARG A 27 2.00 -5.94 10.61
N VAL A 28 2.77 -6.86 11.18
CA VAL A 28 3.28 -6.76 12.56
C VAL A 28 4.25 -5.60 12.69
N HIS A 29 5.22 -5.47 11.77
CA HIS A 29 6.24 -4.41 11.86
C HIS A 29 5.69 -2.99 11.75
N LEU A 30 4.64 -2.80 10.94
CA LEU A 30 3.98 -1.51 10.78
C LEU A 30 3.08 -1.21 11.99
N SER A 31 2.32 -2.19 12.47
CA SER A 31 1.46 -2.05 13.65
C SER A 31 2.28 -1.75 14.91
N SER A 32 3.41 -2.43 15.13
CA SER A 32 4.29 -2.20 16.29
C SER A 32 4.90 -0.80 16.33
N ARG A 33 4.86 -0.06 15.21
CA ARG A 33 5.32 1.33 15.10
C ARG A 33 4.18 2.34 15.14
N GLY A 34 2.94 1.89 15.37
CA GLY A 34 1.74 2.73 15.39
C GLY A 34 1.16 3.05 14.02
N TYR A 35 1.62 2.39 12.95
CA TYR A 35 1.19 2.61 11.56
C TYR A 35 0.52 1.37 10.97
N GLY A 36 -0.46 0.79 11.67
CA GLY A 36 -1.15 -0.43 11.24
C GLY A 36 -1.74 -0.34 9.81
N VAL A 37 -1.72 -1.47 9.10
CA VAL A 37 -2.24 -1.56 7.72
C VAL A 37 -3.77 -1.37 7.74
N ILE A 38 -4.28 -0.53 6.84
CA ILE A 38 -5.73 -0.30 6.70
C ILE A 38 -6.41 -1.61 6.30
N GLY A 39 -7.58 -1.91 6.89
CA GLY A 39 -8.33 -3.15 6.61
C GLY A 39 -7.73 -4.40 7.24
N ASP A 40 -6.71 -4.28 8.10
CA ASP A 40 -6.18 -5.38 8.89
C ASP A 40 -7.01 -5.62 10.16
N SER A 41 -7.75 -6.72 10.19
CA SER A 41 -8.60 -7.10 11.32
C SER A 41 -7.83 -7.54 12.57
N VAL A 42 -6.56 -7.91 12.44
CA VAL A 42 -5.75 -8.45 13.56
C VAL A 42 -4.83 -7.37 14.13
N TYR A 43 -4.14 -6.63 13.26
CA TYR A 43 -3.11 -5.67 13.68
C TYR A 43 -3.46 -4.20 13.34
N GLY A 44 -4.62 -3.93 12.75
CA GLY A 44 -5.03 -2.61 12.27
C GLY A 44 -5.75 -1.71 13.27
N GLY A 45 -5.83 -2.12 14.55
CA GLY A 45 -6.60 -1.41 15.60
C GLY A 45 -6.14 0.02 15.90
N SER A 46 -4.89 0.38 15.56
CA SER A 46 -4.31 1.71 15.79
C SER A 46 -4.52 2.70 14.64
N SER A 47 -5.29 2.35 13.60
CA SER A 47 -5.40 3.18 12.42
C SER A 47 -6.28 4.42 12.65
N LYS A 48 -5.70 5.62 12.41
CA LYS A 48 -6.40 6.92 12.49
C LYS A 48 -7.63 7.00 11.57
N VAL A 49 -7.71 6.12 10.56
CA VAL A 49 -8.82 6.06 9.62
C VAL A 49 -10.15 5.67 10.27
N HIS A 50 -10.14 5.01 11.44
CA HIS A 50 -11.36 4.64 12.16
C HIS A 50 -12.13 5.85 12.70
N ALA A 51 -11.45 6.98 12.91
CA ALA A 51 -12.07 8.21 13.39
C ALA A 51 -12.69 9.07 12.27
N VAL A 52 -12.55 8.66 11.01
CA VAL A 52 -13.05 9.43 9.85
C VAL A 52 -14.58 9.45 9.83
N LYS A 53 -15.15 10.66 9.86
CA LYS A 53 -16.60 10.89 9.77
C LYS A 53 -17.08 11.21 8.36
N GLU A 54 -16.17 11.63 7.47
CA GLU A 54 -16.49 11.99 6.08
C GLU A 54 -17.12 10.81 5.32
N PRO A 55 -18.39 10.90 4.88
CA PRO A 55 -19.13 9.76 4.33
C PRO A 55 -18.45 9.09 3.14
N GLN A 56 -17.88 9.86 2.21
CA GLN A 56 -17.25 9.32 1.00
C GLN A 56 -16.01 8.49 1.35
N LEU A 57 -15.12 9.02 2.19
CA LEU A 57 -13.91 8.31 2.63
C LEU A 57 -14.26 7.11 3.52
N LYS A 58 -15.27 7.24 4.39
CA LYS A 58 -15.76 6.14 5.23
C LYS A 58 -16.29 4.97 4.39
N ASN A 59 -17.02 5.25 3.31
CA ASN A 59 -17.51 4.21 2.40
C ASN A 59 -16.36 3.52 1.65
N ALA A 60 -15.37 4.27 1.17
CA ALA A 60 -14.17 3.69 0.55
C ALA A 60 -13.38 2.80 1.51
N LEU A 61 -13.22 3.23 2.77
CA LEU A 61 -12.58 2.44 3.83
C LEU A 61 -13.36 1.14 4.13
N LYS A 62 -14.69 1.19 4.17
CA LYS A 62 -15.55 0.02 4.41
C LYS A 62 -15.53 -0.99 3.26
N LYS A 63 -15.43 -0.51 2.00
CA LYS A 63 -15.33 -1.39 0.82
C LYS A 63 -14.06 -2.24 0.85
N LEU A 64 -12.98 -1.75 1.46
CA LEU A 64 -11.76 -2.52 1.63
C LEU A 64 -11.93 -3.52 2.79
N ASN A 65 -12.38 -4.72 2.46
CA ASN A 65 -12.64 -5.81 3.41
C ASN A 65 -11.40 -6.69 3.74
N ARG A 66 -10.21 -6.25 3.29
CA ARG A 66 -8.94 -6.96 3.45
C ARG A 66 -7.83 -5.96 3.75
N GLN A 67 -6.65 -6.47 4.09
CA GLN A 67 -5.47 -5.63 4.31
C GLN A 67 -5.14 -4.87 3.02
N ALA A 68 -4.87 -3.57 3.13
CA ALA A 68 -4.34 -2.70 2.06
C ALA A 68 -2.88 -3.06 1.73
N LEU A 69 -2.64 -4.33 1.40
CA LEU A 69 -1.35 -4.90 1.06
C LEU A 69 -1.47 -5.58 -0.30
N HIS A 70 -0.51 -5.29 -1.18
CA HIS A 70 -0.49 -5.80 -2.56
C HIS A 70 0.93 -6.17 -2.97
N SER A 71 1.11 -7.37 -3.49
CA SER A 71 2.39 -7.81 -4.06
C SER A 71 2.50 -7.29 -5.49
N ALA A 72 3.03 -6.07 -5.62
CA ALA A 72 3.01 -5.36 -6.89
C ALA A 72 4.14 -5.78 -7.86
N LYS A 73 5.23 -6.36 -7.32
CA LYS A 73 6.42 -6.79 -8.07
C LYS A 73 7.00 -8.06 -7.45
N LEU A 74 7.38 -9.01 -8.29
CA LEU A 74 8.15 -10.20 -7.92
C LEU A 74 9.37 -10.31 -8.85
N SER A 75 10.55 -10.56 -8.31
CA SER A 75 11.74 -10.84 -9.12
C SER A 75 12.56 -11.96 -8.50
N PHE A 76 13.02 -12.88 -9.33
CA PHE A 76 13.89 -14.00 -8.95
C PHE A 76 14.73 -14.44 -10.15
N LEU A 77 15.75 -15.25 -9.89
CA LEU A 77 16.53 -15.90 -10.95
C LEU A 77 15.80 -17.19 -11.36
N HIS A 78 15.59 -17.37 -12.66
CA HIS A 78 15.00 -18.59 -13.20
C HIS A 78 15.84 -19.80 -12.75
N PRO A 79 15.22 -20.86 -12.17
CA PRO A 79 15.98 -21.92 -11.52
C PRO A 79 16.86 -22.73 -12.48
N GLN A 80 16.43 -22.91 -13.73
CA GLN A 80 17.22 -23.59 -14.76
C GLN A 80 18.19 -22.67 -15.53
N THR A 81 17.74 -21.49 -15.98
CA THR A 81 18.54 -20.64 -16.89
C THR A 81 19.38 -19.59 -16.18
N GLY A 82 19.14 -19.33 -14.89
CA GLY A 82 19.78 -18.25 -14.14
C GLY A 82 19.38 -16.84 -14.59
N GLN A 83 18.51 -16.70 -15.59
CA GLN A 83 18.07 -15.40 -16.09
C GLN A 83 17.18 -14.70 -15.07
N ARG A 84 17.34 -13.39 -14.94
CA ARG A 84 16.50 -12.59 -14.04
C ARG A 84 15.09 -12.45 -14.64
N LEU A 85 14.10 -13.00 -13.94
CA LEU A 85 12.70 -12.79 -14.24
C LEU A 85 12.13 -11.69 -13.35
N ILE A 86 11.20 -10.91 -13.91
CA ILE A 86 10.50 -9.84 -13.22
C ILE A 86 9.03 -9.88 -13.63
N PHE A 87 8.16 -9.97 -12.64
CA PHE A 87 6.71 -9.99 -12.80
C PHE A 87 6.10 -8.80 -12.07
N PHE A 88 4.97 -8.34 -12.58
CA PHE A 88 4.25 -7.19 -12.06
C PHE A 88 2.76 -7.50 -11.97
N ALA A 89 2.12 -6.93 -10.95
CA ALA A 89 0.67 -6.99 -10.79
C ALA A 89 0.12 -5.57 -10.63
N ASP A 90 -0.91 -5.24 -11.39
CA ASP A 90 -1.61 -3.96 -11.26
C ASP A 90 -2.24 -3.81 -9.87
N MET A 91 -2.36 -2.57 -9.42
CA MET A 91 -3.02 -2.28 -8.15
C MET A 91 -4.50 -2.69 -8.28
N PRO A 92 -5.03 -3.50 -7.37
CA PRO A 92 -6.43 -3.91 -7.42
C PRO A 92 -7.36 -2.71 -7.23
N SER A 93 -8.56 -2.79 -7.82
CA SER A 93 -9.50 -1.68 -7.91
C SER A 93 -9.93 -1.13 -6.55
N ASP A 94 -10.11 -2.00 -5.56
CA ASP A 94 -10.43 -1.65 -4.17
C ASP A 94 -9.39 -0.70 -3.53
N MET A 95 -8.10 -1.00 -3.69
CA MET A 95 -7.00 -0.18 -3.21
C MET A 95 -6.86 1.10 -4.03
N ALA A 96 -7.09 1.04 -5.34
CA ALA A 96 -7.06 2.22 -6.20
C ALA A 96 -8.18 3.22 -5.85
N GLU A 97 -9.40 2.73 -5.61
CA GLU A 97 -10.54 3.52 -5.11
C GLU A 97 -10.22 4.16 -3.76
N LEU A 98 -9.64 3.41 -2.83
CA LEU A 98 -9.24 3.94 -1.52
C LEU A 98 -8.18 5.05 -1.65
N CYS A 99 -7.15 4.85 -2.48
CA CYS A 99 -6.13 5.88 -2.73
C CYS A 99 -6.75 7.15 -3.32
N ARG A 100 -7.70 7.02 -4.27
CA ARG A 100 -8.42 8.16 -4.85
C ARG A 100 -9.21 8.92 -3.78
N ALA A 101 -9.97 8.22 -2.94
CA ALA A 101 -10.75 8.84 -1.87
C ALA A 101 -9.85 9.56 -0.84
N LEU A 102 -8.72 8.95 -0.47
CA LEU A 102 -7.74 9.57 0.43
C LEU A 102 -7.09 10.81 -0.18
N ARG A 103 -6.80 10.81 -1.49
CA ARG A 103 -6.26 11.97 -2.20
C ARG A 103 -7.26 13.13 -2.23
N MET A 104 -8.52 12.85 -2.58
CA MET A 104 -9.58 13.86 -2.56
C MET A 104 -9.77 14.46 -1.16
N PHE A 105 -9.78 13.61 -0.13
CA PHE A 105 -9.93 14.05 1.26
C PHE A 105 -8.77 14.94 1.74
N SER A 106 -7.55 14.62 1.33
CA SER A 106 -6.35 15.35 1.77
C SER A 106 -6.09 16.65 1.00
N GLY A 107 -6.85 16.93 -0.07
CA GLY A 107 -6.67 18.11 -0.91
C GLY A 107 -5.33 18.11 -1.67
N ILE A 108 -4.67 16.96 -1.79
CA ILE A 108 -3.37 16.83 -2.45
C ILE A 108 -3.59 16.86 -3.97
N LYS A 109 -2.82 17.72 -4.64
CA LYS A 109 -2.85 17.80 -6.11
C LYS A 109 -2.13 16.60 -6.73
N GLU A 110 -2.66 16.10 -7.84
CA GLU A 110 -2.17 14.89 -8.51
C GLU A 110 -0.70 15.03 -8.98
N GLU A 111 -0.23 16.26 -9.19
CA GLU A 111 1.16 16.57 -9.53
C GLU A 111 2.18 16.26 -8.41
N GLN A 112 1.74 16.09 -7.15
CA GLN A 112 2.60 15.80 -6.00
C GLN A 112 2.74 14.29 -5.71
N VAL A 113 2.09 13.44 -6.50
CA VAL A 113 2.14 11.98 -6.36
C VAL A 113 3.53 11.50 -6.76
N ALA A 114 4.27 10.86 -5.85
CA ALA A 114 5.56 10.29 -6.21
C ALA A 114 5.35 9.15 -7.21
N LYS A 115 6.06 9.27 -8.33
CA LYS A 115 6.13 8.28 -9.40
C LYS A 115 6.27 6.86 -8.84
N SER A 116 5.41 5.96 -9.31
CA SER A 116 5.47 4.53 -9.04
C SER A 116 6.82 3.98 -9.46
N TRP A 117 7.24 2.86 -8.88
CA TRP A 117 8.32 2.05 -9.46
C TRP A 117 8.05 1.68 -10.95
N LYS A 118 6.79 1.66 -11.40
CA LYS A 118 6.43 1.53 -12.83
C LYS A 118 6.89 2.72 -13.68
N ASP A 119 6.88 3.93 -13.13
CA ASP A 119 7.23 5.15 -13.85
C ASP A 119 8.75 5.35 -13.95
N ALA A 120 9.51 4.70 -13.06
CA ALA A 120 10.97 4.73 -13.10
C ALA A 120 11.55 3.82 -14.21
N TRP A 121 10.77 2.86 -14.72
CA TRP A 121 11.25 1.78 -15.61
C TRP A 121 10.58 1.81 -17.00
N LYS A 122 9.89 2.91 -17.35
CA LYS A 122 9.45 3.24 -18.73
C LYS A 122 10.60 3.82 -19.60
N LYS A 123 11.85 3.58 -19.24
CA LYS A 123 13.03 3.91 -20.06
C LYS A 123 13.77 2.64 -20.41
#